data_AF-A0A967JIP3-F1
#
_entry.id   AF-A0A967JIP3-F1
#
_cell.length_a   1.000
_cell.length_b   1.000
_cell.length_c   1.000
_cell.angle_alpha   90.00
_cell.angle_beta   90.00
_cell.angle_gamma   90.00
#
_symmetry.space_group_name_H-M   'P 1'
#
loop_
_entity.id
_entity.type
_entity.pdbx_description
1 polymer ?
#
loop_
_entity_poly.entity_id
_entity_poly.type
_entity_poly.pdbx_seq_one_letter_code
_entity_poly.pdbx_strand_id
1 'polypeptide(L)' 'PIAWNVLPYAGSETDLGYTDEEWKLVNETRKILEAPDVAVEPTCVRVPVMVGHGITATAWFGRDVT' A
#
# COMPACT_ATOMS: atom_id res chain seq x y z
N PRO A 1 3.24 14.89 -14.03
CA PRO A 1 4.48 15.61 -13.60
C PRO A 1 4.64 15.48 -12.08
N ILE A 2 5.86 15.22 -11.58
CA ILE A 2 6.09 14.88 -10.16
C ILE A 2 6.82 15.96 -9.35
N ALA A 3 7.61 16.85 -9.99
CA ALA A 3 8.32 17.90 -9.26
C ALA A 3 7.34 18.81 -8.50
N TRP A 4 7.59 19.01 -7.20
CA TRP A 4 6.73 19.78 -6.29
C TRP A 4 5.27 19.27 -6.20
N ASN A 5 5.06 17.97 -6.45
CA ASN A 5 3.72 17.38 -6.50
C ASN A 5 3.64 16.07 -5.70
N VAL A 6 2.42 15.67 -5.35
CA VAL A 6 2.09 14.40 -4.71
C VAL A 6 1.01 13.73 -5.56
N LEU A 7 1.33 12.57 -6.13
CA LEU A 7 0.43 11.86 -7.04
C LEU A 7 -0.14 10.63 -6.33
N PRO A 8 -1.46 10.56 -6.09
CA PRO A 8 -2.12 9.40 -5.48
C PRO A 8 -2.27 8.28 -6.51
N TYR A 9 -1.16 7.87 -7.09
CA TYR A 9 -1.11 6.92 -8.19
C TYR A 9 0.31 6.34 -8.32
N ALA A 10 0.41 5.01 -8.25
CA ALA A 10 1.64 4.28 -8.52
C ALA A 10 1.32 2.97 -9.24
N GLY A 11 2.03 2.71 -10.35
CA GLY A 11 1.82 1.51 -11.15
C GLY A 11 0.81 1.72 -12.29
N SER A 12 -0.01 0.72 -12.56
CA SER A 12 -1.00 0.68 -13.65
C SER A 12 -2.42 0.61 -13.09
N GLU A 13 -3.39 1.12 -13.86
CA GLU A 13 -4.81 1.02 -13.52
C GLU A 13 -5.26 -0.44 -13.54
N THR A 14 -6.22 -0.77 -12.68
CA THR A 14 -6.94 -2.05 -12.71
C THR A 14 -8.43 -1.78 -12.88
N ASP A 15 -9.18 -2.80 -13.29
CA ASP A 15 -10.63 -2.70 -13.48
C ASP A 15 -11.41 -2.52 -12.16
N LEU A 16 -10.73 -2.58 -11.01
CA LEU A 16 -11.33 -2.56 -9.67
C LEU A 16 -11.19 -1.21 -8.96
N GLY A 17 -10.71 -0.16 -9.65
CA GLY A 17 -10.60 1.19 -9.08
C GLY A 17 -9.39 1.44 -8.19
N TYR A 18 -8.49 0.47 -8.07
CA TYR A 18 -7.19 0.57 -7.41
C TYR A 18 -6.06 0.40 -8.44
N THR A 19 -4.85 0.79 -8.08
CA THR A 19 -3.67 0.47 -8.91
C THR A 19 -3.17 -0.95 -8.66
N ASP A 20 -2.37 -1.48 -9.59
CA ASP A 20 -1.74 -2.79 -9.42
C ASP A 20 -0.79 -2.83 -8.20
N GLU A 21 -0.15 -1.71 -7.88
CA GLU A 21 0.73 -1.59 -6.71
C GLU A 21 -0.03 -1.72 -5.39
N GLU A 22 -1.24 -1.13 -5.32
CA GLU A 22 -2.14 -1.28 -4.18
C GLU A 22 -2.61 -2.73 -4.04
N TRP A 23 -3.00 -3.38 -5.15
CA TRP A 23 -3.38 -4.79 -5.15
C TRP A 23 -2.23 -5.73 -4.78
N LYS A 24 -0.98 -5.42 -5.17
CA LYS A 24 0.20 -6.17 -4.73
C LYS A 24 0.33 -6.11 -3.21
N LEU A 25 0.23 -4.93 -2.60
CA LEU A 25 0.27 -4.80 -1.14
C LEU A 25 -0.78 -5.66 -0.45
N VAL A 26 -2.03 -5.67 -0.94
CA VAL A 26 -3.09 -6.53 -0.39
C VAL A 26 -2.73 -8.02 -0.50
N ASN A 27 -2.38 -8.47 -1.70
CA ASN A 27 -2.18 -9.89 -2.00
C ASN A 27 -0.89 -10.45 -1.40
N GLU A 28 0.20 -9.68 -1.44
CA GLU A 28 1.49 -10.05 -0.87
C GLU A 28 1.42 -10.06 0.66
N THR A 29 0.74 -9.10 1.29
CA THR A 29 0.55 -9.11 2.75
C THR A 29 -0.17 -10.38 3.22
N ARG A 30 -1.30 -10.72 2.57
CA ARG A 30 -2.04 -11.97 2.84
C ARG A 30 -1.18 -13.21 2.68
N LYS A 31 -0.38 -13.26 1.61
CA LYS A 31 0.48 -14.40 1.30
C LYS A 31 1.65 -14.52 2.27
N ILE A 32 2.38 -13.44 2.52
CA ILE A 32 3.60 -13.42 3.36
C ILE A 32 3.27 -13.69 4.83
N LEU A 33 2.14 -13.16 5.32
CA LEU A 33 1.70 -13.37 6.70
C LEU A 33 0.90 -14.66 6.89
N GLU A 34 0.69 -15.46 5.83
CA GLU A 34 -0.15 -16.66 5.84
C GLU A 34 -1.56 -16.40 6.39
N ALA A 35 -2.09 -15.21 6.13
CA ALA A 35 -3.35 -14.71 6.68
C ALA A 35 -4.29 -14.28 5.52
N PRO A 36 -4.99 -15.22 4.86
CA PRO A 36 -5.78 -14.92 3.67
C PRO A 36 -6.92 -13.93 3.93
N ASP A 37 -7.45 -13.91 5.15
CA ASP A 37 -8.60 -13.11 5.54
C ASP A 37 -8.23 -11.75 6.16
N VAL A 38 -6.93 -11.42 6.26
CA VAL A 38 -6.53 -10.12 6.81
C VAL A 38 -7.02 -8.99 5.90
N ALA A 39 -7.69 -8.00 6.51
CA ALA A 39 -8.12 -6.79 5.84
C ALA A 39 -6.91 -5.86 5.66
N VAL A 40 -6.69 -5.43 4.42
CA VAL A 40 -5.59 -4.54 4.04
C VAL A 40 -6.16 -3.49 3.09
N GLU A 41 -5.98 -2.22 3.43
CA GLU A 41 -6.45 -1.08 2.64
C GLU A 41 -5.28 -0.11 2.40
N PRO A 42 -4.51 -0.30 1.32
CA PRO A 42 -3.38 0.55 1.01
C PRO A 42 -3.78 1.73 0.11
N THR A 43 -3.05 2.84 0.22
CA THR A 43 -3.05 3.91 -0.78
C THR A 43 -1.61 4.18 -1.19
N CYS A 44 -1.31 4.05 -2.48
CA CYS A 44 0.04 4.21 -3.00
C CYS A 44 0.23 5.59 -3.62
N VAL A 45 1.12 6.39 -3.03
CA VAL A 45 1.33 7.78 -3.42
C VAL A 45 2.78 7.99 -3.86
N ARG A 46 2.99 8.58 -5.05
CA ARG A 46 4.31 9.01 -5.51
C ARG A 46 4.61 10.43 -5.00
N VAL A 47 5.77 10.59 -4.38
CA VAL A 47 6.31 11.85 -3.87
C VAL A 47 7.67 12.14 -4.52
N PRO A 48 8.16 13.39 -4.52
CA PRO A 48 9.39 13.77 -5.22
C PRO A 48 10.64 13.43 -4.37
N VAL A 49 10.79 12.16 -4.03
CA VAL A 49 11.97 11.59 -3.35
C VAL A 49 12.69 10.67 -4.33
N MET A 50 14.02 10.80 -4.44
CA MET A 50 14.81 10.09 -5.45
C MET A 50 14.90 8.58 -5.17
N VAL A 51 15.07 8.19 -3.92
CA VAL A 51 15.29 6.79 -3.50
C VAL A 51 14.63 6.54 -2.15
N GLY A 52 14.03 5.36 -1.98
CA GLY A 52 13.42 4.90 -0.74
C GLY A 52 11.90 5.09 -0.73
N HIS A 53 11.24 4.34 0.15
CA HIS A 53 9.81 4.43 0.39
C HIS A 53 9.56 4.77 1.85
N GLY A 54 8.60 5.67 2.09
CA GLY A 54 8.03 5.91 3.41
C GLY A 54 6.68 5.22 3.51
N ILE A 55 6.42 4.55 4.63
CA ILE A 55 5.13 3.91 4.90
C ILE A 55 4.62 4.45 6.23
N THR A 56 3.38 4.92 6.22
CA THR A 56 2.58 5.14 7.43
C THR A 56 1.52 4.05 7.49
N ALA A 57 1.41 3.36 8.60
CA ALA A 57 0.48 2.25 8.76
C ALA A 57 -0.24 2.35 10.10
N THR A 58 -1.53 2.01 10.08
CA THR A 58 -2.32 1.73 11.28
C THR A 58 -2.65 0.26 11.25
N ALA A 59 -2.41 -0.44 12.35
CA ALA A 59 -2.64 -1.88 12.46
C ALA A 59 -3.44 -2.21 13.72
N TRP A 60 -4.30 -3.21 13.61
CA TRP A 60 -5.04 -3.79 14.74
C TRP A 60 -4.54 -5.20 14.97
N PHE A 61 -4.35 -5.55 16.24
CA PHE A 61 -3.83 -6.84 16.67
C PHE A 61 -4.89 -7.59 17.46
N GLY A 62 -4.90 -8.92 17.37
CA GLY A 62 -5.82 -9.76 18.14
C GLY A 62 -5.53 -9.81 19.65
N ARG A 63 -4.48 -9.12 20.09
CA ARG A 63 -4.06 -8.97 21.49
C ARG A 63 -3.41 -7.60 21.68
N ASP A 64 -3.31 -7.16 22.92
CA ASP A 64 -2.60 -5.92 23.23
C ASP A 64 -1.13 -6.00 22.81
N VAL A 65 -0.66 -4.87 22.29
CA VAL A 65 0.75 -4.65 21.96
C VAL A 65 1.43 -4.12 23.23
N THR A 66 2.44 -4.85 23.69
CA THR A 66 3.28 -4.51 24.85
C THR A 66 4.61 -3.93 24.41
#